data_AF-A0A0B7MFE3-F1
#
_entry.id   AF-A0A0B7MFE3-F1
#
_cell.length_a   1.000
_cell.length_b   1.000
_cell.length_c   1.000
_cell.angle_alpha   90.00
_cell.angle_beta   90.00
_cell.angle_gamma   90.00
#
_symmetry.space_group_name_H-M   'P 1'
#
loop_
_entity.id
_entity.type
_entity.pdbx_description
1 polymer ?
#
loop_
_entity_poly.entity_id
_entity_poly.type
_entity_poly.pdbx_seq_one_letter_code
_entity_poly.pdbx_strand_id
1 'polypeptide(L)'
;MENNDRNKSFIADRETKKVLENIFEFFPDPAFIIDNYGRVLQWNIAIEEMTGIKKKEIIRKGNFTHSVLFYGEPRPVLADLVLLEEQERQKYLSYYENFEEKGETLYGEVYTKNLYGDQGAYIWAKASPLRDHRKNVIGAIEVLRDITRFKELEISFRQKEQRLDIVLENMRDIVGYIDLDGIVQLISPSHKDVLGYEEGEFNGKSVFNFVHPEDIDEVKLAFKEMIEDHSLKRVQYRCKHSQGHYLWFESIGKNTKDEKGNITGVVIGTRDITDQKYAEQENERTLMQLRSALEGIVQAIIKTVETRDPYTAGHQRRVAQIACAIAKEIGLPKDRIEATRIAALIHDIGKINVPSEILTKPGKIDENEWNIIKTHPEVGYDILKEIEFPWPIADIIIQHHERINGTGYPSGMTGEEISIEAKILAVADVVEAMSSHRPYRPALGIEKALEEITAKKG
;
A
#
# COMPACT_ATOMS: atom_id res chain seq x y z
N MET A 1 55.65 -48.04 65.21
CA MET A 1 54.42 -47.99 64.39
C MET A 1 53.95 -46.56 64.12
N GLU A 2 54.19 -45.57 65.00
CA GLU A 2 53.78 -44.16 64.82
C GLU A 2 54.39 -43.40 63.61
N ASN A 3 55.58 -43.79 63.13
CA ASN A 3 56.21 -43.13 61.97
C ASN A 3 55.58 -43.52 60.62
N ASN A 4 54.81 -44.61 60.55
CA ASN A 4 54.21 -45.08 59.30
C ASN A 4 52.85 -44.42 59.03
N ASP A 5 52.10 -44.06 60.09
CA ASP A 5 50.80 -43.38 59.97
C ASP A 5 50.94 -41.88 59.67
N ARG A 6 51.96 -41.20 60.23
CA ARG A 6 52.26 -39.81 59.86
C ARG A 6 52.68 -39.67 58.40
N ASN A 7 53.43 -40.63 57.87
CA ASN A 7 53.83 -40.63 56.46
C ASN A 7 52.64 -40.93 55.53
N LYS A 8 51.74 -41.84 55.90
CA LYS A 8 50.50 -42.12 55.14
C LYS A 8 49.54 -40.92 55.12
N SER A 9 49.36 -40.25 56.26
CA SER A 9 48.54 -39.03 56.36
C SER A 9 49.13 -37.88 55.53
N PHE A 10 50.46 -37.70 55.54
CA PHE A 10 51.12 -36.67 54.75
C PHE A 10 51.05 -36.94 53.24
N ILE A 11 51.14 -38.21 52.82
CA ILE A 11 50.98 -38.60 51.42
C ILE A 11 49.52 -38.42 50.96
N ALA A 12 48.54 -38.81 51.77
CA ALA A 12 47.12 -38.65 51.48
C ALA A 12 46.69 -37.18 51.35
N ASP A 13 47.19 -36.29 52.23
CA ASP A 13 46.95 -34.85 52.12
C ASP A 13 47.56 -34.25 50.85
N ARG A 14 48.75 -34.74 50.46
CA ARG A 14 49.44 -34.28 49.25
C ARG A 14 48.76 -34.77 47.97
N GLU A 15 48.22 -35.99 47.96
CA GLU A 15 47.42 -36.52 46.86
C GLU A 15 46.08 -35.79 46.75
N THR A 16 45.38 -35.58 47.86
CA THR A 16 44.10 -34.85 47.90
C THR A 16 44.26 -33.42 47.39
N LYS A 17 45.34 -32.73 47.81
CA LYS A 17 45.66 -31.39 47.31
C LYS A 17 45.91 -31.38 45.81
N LYS A 18 46.66 -32.36 45.28
CA LYS A 18 46.91 -32.51 43.83
C LYS A 18 45.62 -32.74 43.05
N VAL A 19 44.70 -33.55 43.58
CA VAL A 19 43.40 -33.81 42.93
C VAL A 19 42.57 -32.54 42.87
N LEU A 20 42.47 -31.78 43.97
CA LEU A 20 41.74 -30.51 43.99
C LEU A 20 42.37 -29.46 43.06
N GLU A 21 43.70 -29.38 43.00
CA GLU A 21 44.42 -28.53 42.05
C GLU A 21 44.09 -28.92 40.61
N ASN A 22 44.07 -30.21 40.27
CA ASN A 22 43.71 -30.68 38.93
C ASN A 22 42.24 -30.39 38.58
N ILE A 23 41.31 -30.59 39.53
CA ILE A 23 39.89 -30.30 39.31
C ILE A 23 39.70 -28.82 38.98
N PHE A 24 40.37 -27.93 39.71
CA PHE A 24 40.32 -26.50 39.42
C PHE A 24 40.99 -26.16 38.09
N GLU A 25 42.15 -26.75 37.80
CA GLU A 25 42.92 -26.49 36.59
C GLU A 25 42.13 -26.80 35.30
N PHE A 26 41.37 -27.90 35.31
CA PHE A 26 40.52 -28.34 34.19
C PHE A 26 39.04 -27.97 34.35
N PHE A 27 38.73 -27.07 35.28
CA PHE A 27 37.38 -26.53 35.40
C PHE A 27 37.01 -25.79 34.10
N PRO A 28 35.85 -26.08 33.48
CA PRO A 28 35.54 -25.62 32.12
C PRO A 28 35.27 -24.11 32.04
N ASP A 29 34.74 -23.52 33.11
CA ASP A 29 34.52 -22.08 33.18
C ASP A 29 35.82 -21.39 33.65
N PRO A 30 36.20 -20.24 33.07
CA PRO A 30 37.31 -19.42 33.55
C PRO A 30 37.15 -19.07 35.03
N ALA A 31 38.14 -19.41 35.84
CA ALA A 31 38.07 -19.20 37.28
C ALA A 31 39.42 -18.84 37.89
N PHE A 32 39.38 -18.02 38.93
CA PHE A 32 40.55 -17.68 39.73
C PHE A 32 40.19 -17.57 41.21
N ILE A 33 41.21 -17.71 42.04
CA ILE A 33 41.10 -17.61 43.50
C ILE A 33 42.04 -16.53 43.98
N ILE A 34 41.57 -15.67 44.87
CA ILE A 34 42.38 -14.69 45.60
C ILE A 34 42.45 -15.03 47.08
N ASP A 35 43.51 -14.61 47.76
CA ASP A 35 43.57 -14.63 49.22
C ASP A 35 42.87 -13.42 49.85
N ASN A 36 42.85 -13.37 51.19
CA ASN A 36 42.26 -12.28 51.97
C ASN A 36 42.98 -10.92 51.82
N TYR A 37 44.07 -10.85 51.06
CA TYR A 37 44.77 -9.61 50.71
C TYR A 37 44.62 -9.27 49.21
N GLY A 38 43.76 -9.97 48.47
CA GLY A 38 43.54 -9.76 47.04
C GLY A 38 44.66 -10.27 46.15
N ARG A 39 45.51 -11.20 46.62
CA ARG A 39 46.58 -11.80 45.81
C ARG A 39 46.09 -13.09 45.14
N VAL A 40 46.38 -13.26 43.86
CA VAL A 40 45.95 -14.44 43.09
C VAL A 40 46.65 -15.70 43.57
N LEU A 41 45.88 -16.68 44.09
CA LEU A 41 46.32 -17.99 44.54
C LEU A 41 46.23 -19.05 43.45
N GLN A 42 45.17 -19.02 42.64
CA GLN A 42 44.97 -19.95 41.52
C GLN A 42 44.39 -19.24 40.31
N TRP A 43 44.70 -19.77 39.14
CA TRP A 43 44.32 -19.27 37.81
C TRP A 43 44.24 -20.50 36.92
N ASN A 44 43.05 -20.90 36.47
CA ASN A 44 42.87 -22.14 35.69
C ASN A 44 43.18 -21.95 34.20
N ILE A 45 43.20 -23.05 33.44
CA ILE A 45 43.52 -23.00 32.01
C ILE A 45 42.48 -22.18 31.23
N ALA A 46 41.20 -22.32 31.56
CA ALA A 46 40.14 -21.58 30.88
C ALA A 46 40.29 -20.06 30.99
N ILE A 47 40.75 -19.54 32.14
CA ILE A 47 41.00 -18.10 32.30
C ILE A 47 42.31 -17.64 31.66
N GLU A 48 43.31 -18.53 31.50
CA GLU A 48 44.47 -18.24 30.64
C GLU A 48 44.06 -18.06 29.18
N GLU A 49 43.14 -18.90 28.68
CA GLU A 49 42.64 -18.83 27.31
C GLU A 49 41.80 -17.55 27.08
N MET A 50 40.94 -17.21 28.04
CA MET A 50 40.11 -16.00 27.98
C MET A 50 40.92 -14.70 28.01
N THR A 51 41.95 -14.63 28.86
CA THR A 51 42.74 -13.41 29.08
C THR A 51 44.03 -13.34 28.28
N GLY A 52 44.51 -14.47 27.76
CA GLY A 52 45.83 -14.61 27.13
C GLY A 52 47.01 -14.62 28.12
N ILE A 53 46.79 -14.49 29.43
CA ILE A 53 47.84 -14.43 30.44
C ILE A 53 48.08 -15.78 31.10
N LYS A 54 49.34 -16.21 31.11
CA LYS A 54 49.75 -17.44 31.77
C LYS A 54 49.72 -17.31 33.29
N LYS A 55 49.27 -18.36 33.98
CA LYS A 55 49.23 -18.49 35.44
C LYS A 55 50.53 -18.06 36.11
N LYS A 56 51.68 -18.46 35.57
CA LYS A 56 53.01 -18.09 36.09
C LYS A 56 53.26 -16.57 36.16
N GLU A 57 52.53 -15.79 35.39
CA GLU A 57 52.69 -14.33 35.26
C GLU A 57 51.76 -13.56 36.20
N ILE A 58 50.72 -14.19 36.74
CA ILE A 58 49.70 -13.52 37.57
C ILE A 58 49.68 -14.03 39.02
N ILE A 59 50.12 -15.27 39.27
CA ILE A 59 50.16 -15.85 40.61
C ILE A 59 50.96 -14.99 41.59
N ARG A 60 50.42 -14.82 42.79
CA ARG A 60 50.93 -13.98 43.90
C ARG A 60 50.97 -12.48 43.63
N LYS A 61 50.54 -11.99 42.46
CA LYS A 61 50.33 -10.55 42.24
C LYS A 61 49.07 -10.11 42.99
N GLY A 62 49.13 -8.95 43.62
CA GLY A 62 48.03 -8.30 44.36
C GLY A 62 47.68 -6.94 43.76
N ASN A 63 47.17 -6.01 44.57
CA ASN A 63 46.79 -4.65 44.16
C ASN A 63 45.89 -4.63 42.91
N PHE A 64 44.93 -5.56 42.83
CA PHE A 64 44.00 -5.71 41.71
C PHE A 64 44.66 -5.95 40.35
N THR A 65 45.88 -6.49 40.30
CA THR A 65 46.57 -6.72 39.02
C THR A 65 45.78 -7.65 38.08
N HIS A 66 45.00 -8.59 38.62
CA HIS A 66 44.10 -9.44 37.83
C HIS A 66 42.99 -8.65 37.12
N SER A 67 42.48 -7.58 37.75
CA SER A 67 41.40 -6.76 37.20
C SER A 67 41.81 -5.95 35.95
N VAL A 68 43.10 -5.58 35.85
CA VAL A 68 43.65 -4.83 34.72
C VAL A 68 43.44 -5.59 33.41
N LEU A 69 43.42 -6.91 33.46
CA LEU A 69 43.21 -7.78 32.29
C LEU A 69 41.79 -7.68 31.72
N PHE A 70 40.82 -7.30 32.55
CA PHE A 70 39.42 -7.19 32.16
C PHE A 70 39.04 -5.75 31.81
N TYR A 71 39.57 -4.78 32.57
CA TYR A 71 39.10 -3.39 32.54
C TYR A 71 40.17 -2.35 32.17
N GLY A 72 41.43 -2.75 31.99
CA GLY A 72 42.54 -1.86 31.63
C GLY A 72 43.09 -1.02 32.80
N GLU A 73 42.40 -0.97 33.93
CA GLU A 73 42.81 -0.26 35.14
C GLU A 73 42.63 -1.15 36.40
N PRO A 74 43.46 -0.95 37.45
CA PRO A 74 43.36 -1.72 38.67
C PRO A 74 42.13 -1.29 39.47
N ARG A 75 41.15 -2.19 39.60
CA ARG A 75 39.92 -1.98 40.38
C ARG A 75 39.40 -3.28 41.02
N PRO A 76 38.62 -3.23 42.11
CA PRO A 76 38.02 -4.43 42.69
C PRO A 76 37.09 -5.16 41.71
N VAL A 77 37.19 -6.49 41.65
CA VAL A 77 36.23 -7.36 40.93
C VAL A 77 35.37 -8.13 41.92
N LEU A 78 34.42 -8.97 41.47
CA LEU A 78 33.45 -9.58 42.39
C LEU A 78 34.13 -10.41 43.49
N ALA A 79 35.23 -11.11 43.19
CA ALA A 79 36.03 -11.81 44.20
C ALA A 79 36.55 -10.85 45.29
N ASP A 80 37.03 -9.66 44.91
CA ASP A 80 37.49 -8.67 45.87
C ASP A 80 36.30 -8.09 46.65
N LEU A 81 35.19 -7.80 45.96
CA LEU A 81 33.97 -7.22 46.55
C LEU A 81 33.34 -8.12 47.64
N VAL A 82 33.39 -9.45 47.46
CA VAL A 82 32.95 -10.42 48.47
C VAL A 82 33.70 -10.26 49.80
N LEU A 83 34.97 -9.82 49.74
CA LEU A 83 35.84 -9.65 50.91
C LEU A 83 35.73 -8.26 51.56
N LEU A 84 35.16 -7.28 50.85
CA LEU A 84 34.98 -5.92 51.35
C LEU A 84 33.76 -5.78 52.26
N GLU A 85 33.79 -4.79 53.15
CA GLU A 85 32.61 -4.39 53.91
C GLU A 85 31.51 -3.85 52.99
N GLU A 86 30.25 -4.09 53.37
CA GLU A 86 29.06 -3.74 52.60
C GLU A 86 29.08 -2.28 52.10
N GLN A 87 29.42 -1.34 52.99
CA GLN A 87 29.44 0.10 52.66
C GLN A 87 30.48 0.45 51.58
N GLU A 88 31.61 -0.25 51.55
CA GLU A 88 32.66 -0.03 50.57
C GLU A 88 32.33 -0.71 49.23
N ARG A 89 31.76 -1.90 49.30
CA ARG A 89 31.26 -2.68 48.16
C ARG A 89 30.23 -1.93 47.32
N GLN A 90 29.31 -1.22 47.98
CA GLN A 90 28.23 -0.47 47.31
C GLN A 90 28.74 0.53 46.27
N LYS A 91 29.97 1.04 46.41
CA LYS A 91 30.60 1.97 45.46
C LYS A 91 30.87 1.35 44.09
N TYR A 92 30.91 0.02 44.00
CA TYR A 92 31.32 -0.69 42.80
C TYR A 92 30.19 -1.47 42.13
N LEU A 93 29.02 -1.57 42.77
CA LEU A 93 27.91 -2.36 42.22
C LEU A 93 27.35 -1.79 40.93
N SER A 94 27.42 -0.46 40.73
CA SER A 94 26.95 0.19 39.51
C SER A 94 27.77 -0.17 38.26
N TYR A 95 28.94 -0.80 38.42
CA TYR A 95 29.73 -1.31 37.28
C TYR A 95 29.21 -2.63 36.73
N TYR A 96 28.27 -3.28 37.42
CA TYR A 96 27.71 -4.56 37.04
C TYR A 96 26.23 -4.40 36.69
N GLU A 97 25.84 -4.89 35.53
CA GLU A 97 24.45 -5.11 35.14
C GLU A 97 23.91 -6.35 35.84
N ASN A 98 22.60 -6.40 36.11
CA ASN A 98 21.93 -7.56 36.71
C ASN A 98 22.63 -8.10 37.98
N PHE A 99 23.13 -7.20 38.83
CA PHE A 99 23.78 -7.59 40.07
C PHE A 99 22.78 -8.24 41.03
N GLU A 100 23.14 -9.41 41.55
CA GLU A 100 22.37 -10.11 42.57
C GLU A 100 23.28 -10.57 43.71
N GLU A 101 22.79 -10.50 44.94
CA GLU A 101 23.44 -11.07 46.13
C GLU A 101 22.55 -12.17 46.72
N LYS A 102 23.10 -13.39 46.84
CA LYS A 102 22.41 -14.54 47.46
C LYS A 102 23.28 -15.09 48.58
N GLY A 103 22.93 -14.73 49.82
CA GLY A 103 23.77 -15.04 50.98
C GLY A 103 25.09 -14.31 50.84
N GLU A 104 26.21 -15.04 50.91
CA GLU A 104 27.56 -14.45 50.77
C GLU A 104 28.10 -14.50 49.33
N THR A 105 27.27 -14.89 48.36
CA THR A 105 27.68 -15.03 46.95
C THR A 105 27.16 -13.87 46.12
N LEU A 106 28.04 -13.26 45.34
CA LEU A 106 27.75 -12.16 44.44
C LEU A 106 27.66 -12.66 42.99
N TYR A 107 26.75 -12.07 42.24
CA TYR A 107 26.53 -12.32 40.82
C TYR A 107 26.46 -10.99 40.10
N GLY A 108 26.96 -10.91 38.87
CA GLY A 108 26.82 -9.71 38.05
C GLY A 108 27.28 -9.93 36.62
N GLU A 109 26.79 -9.09 35.73
CA GLU A 109 27.16 -9.08 34.31
C GLU A 109 27.93 -7.80 34.00
N VAL A 110 28.95 -7.88 33.17
CA VAL A 110 29.75 -6.70 32.83
C VAL A 110 30.37 -6.85 31.45
N TYR A 111 30.39 -5.75 30.69
CA TYR A 111 31.17 -5.68 29.47
C TYR A 111 32.63 -5.38 29.79
N THR A 112 33.52 -6.22 29.30
CA THR A 112 34.97 -6.11 29.47
C THR A 112 35.60 -5.89 28.11
N LYS A 113 36.37 -4.81 27.93
CA LYS A 113 36.93 -4.47 26.60
C LYS A 113 38.19 -5.27 26.28
N ASN A 114 38.97 -5.63 27.30
CA ASN A 114 40.34 -6.11 27.14
C ASN A 114 40.45 -7.64 26.94
N LEU A 115 39.33 -8.36 26.95
CA LEU A 115 39.32 -9.82 26.74
C LEU A 115 39.48 -10.19 25.27
N TYR A 116 40.00 -11.41 25.05
CA TYR A 116 40.23 -11.99 23.73
C TYR A 116 41.06 -11.10 22.79
N GLY A 117 42.06 -10.38 23.33
CA GLY A 117 42.92 -9.48 22.56
C GLY A 117 42.21 -8.19 22.15
N ASP A 118 41.59 -7.50 23.10
CA ASP A 118 40.84 -6.25 22.92
C ASP A 118 39.58 -6.32 22.02
N GLN A 119 39.07 -7.53 21.77
CA GLN A 119 37.78 -7.73 21.08
C GLN A 119 36.60 -7.38 21.99
N GLY A 120 36.79 -7.58 23.29
CA GLY A 120 35.81 -7.37 24.34
C GLY A 120 34.72 -8.43 24.38
N ALA A 121 34.16 -8.65 25.57
CA ALA A 121 33.16 -9.66 25.83
C ALA A 121 32.25 -9.25 26.99
N TYR A 122 30.99 -9.70 26.93
CA TYR A 122 30.07 -9.65 28.07
C TYR A 122 30.33 -10.86 28.96
N ILE A 123 30.65 -10.60 30.21
CA ILE A 123 30.99 -11.62 31.19
C ILE A 123 29.94 -11.65 32.28
N TRP A 124 29.37 -12.83 32.50
CA TRP A 124 28.65 -13.14 33.72
C TRP A 124 29.65 -13.66 34.74
N ALA A 125 29.72 -13.02 35.90
CA ALA A 125 30.64 -13.35 36.97
C ALA A 125 29.87 -13.79 38.21
N LYS A 126 30.43 -14.78 38.90
CA LYS A 126 29.95 -15.26 40.19
C LYS A 126 31.12 -15.37 41.15
N ALA A 127 31.01 -14.74 42.31
CA ALA A 127 32.04 -14.81 43.34
C ALA A 127 31.50 -15.29 44.69
N SER A 128 32.27 -16.13 45.37
CA SER A 128 31.95 -16.67 46.70
C SER A 128 33.17 -16.67 47.62
N PRO A 129 32.99 -16.48 48.95
CA PRO A 129 34.09 -16.51 49.89
C PRO A 129 34.57 -17.96 50.12
N LEU A 130 35.87 -18.11 50.27
CA LEU A 130 36.51 -19.36 50.69
C LEU A 130 36.77 -19.31 52.20
N ARG A 131 36.43 -20.40 52.90
CA ARG A 131 36.56 -20.49 54.36
C ARG A 131 37.45 -21.65 54.78
N ASP A 132 38.20 -21.47 55.87
CA ASP A 132 38.94 -22.54 56.52
C ASP A 132 38.03 -23.47 57.36
N HIS A 133 38.61 -24.51 57.95
CA HIS A 133 37.93 -25.45 58.84
C HIS A 133 37.33 -24.80 60.11
N ARG A 134 37.74 -23.58 60.45
CA ARG A 134 37.21 -22.77 61.56
C ARG A 134 36.19 -21.74 61.09
N LYS A 135 35.76 -21.80 59.83
CA LYS A 135 34.86 -20.85 59.16
C LYS A 135 35.43 -19.43 59.00
N ASN A 136 36.73 -19.20 59.15
CA ASN A 136 37.31 -17.88 58.84
C ASN A 136 37.42 -17.72 57.32
N VAL A 137 37.12 -16.52 56.81
CA VAL A 137 37.33 -16.20 55.38
C VAL A 137 38.83 -16.13 55.11
N ILE A 138 39.29 -16.97 54.18
CA ILE A 138 40.71 -17.06 53.78
C ILE A 138 40.97 -16.54 52.36
N GLY A 139 39.92 -16.19 51.64
CA GLY A 139 39.99 -15.71 50.25
C GLY A 139 38.63 -15.75 49.58
N ALA A 140 38.62 -15.60 48.26
CA ALA A 140 37.41 -15.70 47.44
C ALA A 140 37.72 -16.40 46.12
N ILE A 141 36.73 -17.08 45.57
CA ILE A 141 36.76 -17.66 44.22
C ILE A 141 35.81 -16.86 43.34
N GLU A 142 36.23 -16.54 42.12
CA GLU A 142 35.37 -15.98 41.09
C GLU A 142 35.42 -16.86 39.85
N VAL A 143 34.22 -17.14 39.33
CA VAL A 143 33.98 -17.90 38.11
C VAL A 143 33.35 -16.94 37.12
N LEU A 144 33.86 -16.96 35.89
CA LEU A 144 33.43 -16.11 34.80
C LEU A 144 32.85 -16.98 33.69
N ARG A 145 31.85 -16.47 33.00
CA ARG A 145 31.26 -17.08 31.82
C ARG A 145 31.07 -16.03 30.74
N ASP A 146 31.56 -16.33 29.54
CA ASP A 146 31.27 -15.52 28.37
C ASP A 146 29.80 -15.69 27.96
N ILE A 147 29.06 -14.59 28.02
CA ILE A 147 27.64 -14.49 27.64
C ILE A 147 27.44 -13.56 26.42
N THR A 148 28.50 -13.23 25.70
CA THR A 148 28.48 -12.28 24.57
C THR A 148 27.44 -12.67 23.53
N ARG A 149 27.44 -13.93 23.08
CA ARG A 149 26.46 -14.44 22.10
C ARG A 149 25.02 -14.32 22.58
N PHE A 150 24.77 -14.53 23.88
CA PHE A 150 23.44 -14.39 24.45
C PHE A 150 22.97 -12.94 24.46
N LYS A 151 23.84 -12.01 24.91
CA LYS A 151 23.57 -10.57 24.92
C LYS A 151 23.36 -10.01 23.52
N GLU A 152 24.18 -10.42 22.55
CA GLU A 152 24.01 -10.00 21.15
C GLU A 152 22.68 -10.45 20.56
N LEU A 153 22.23 -11.67 20.85
CA LEU A 153 20.92 -12.17 20.43
C LEU A 153 19.78 -11.41 21.12
N GLU A 154 19.88 -11.15 22.41
CA GLU A 154 18.88 -10.39 23.17
C GLU A 154 18.75 -8.95 22.63
N ILE A 155 19.87 -8.25 22.43
CA ILE A 155 19.89 -6.89 21.88
C ILE A 155 19.33 -6.88 20.46
N SER A 156 19.76 -7.83 19.61
CA SER A 156 19.28 -7.96 18.23
C SER A 156 17.78 -8.25 18.17
N PHE A 157 17.27 -9.10 19.06
CA PHE A 157 15.84 -9.39 19.17
C PHE A 157 15.05 -8.14 19.58
N ARG A 158 15.48 -7.45 20.64
CA ARG A 158 14.84 -6.21 21.11
C ARG A 158 14.85 -5.12 20.04
N GLN A 159 15.95 -4.99 19.28
CA GLN A 159 16.02 -4.05 18.16
C GLN A 159 15.06 -4.41 17.01
N LYS A 160 14.86 -5.70 16.73
CA LYS A 160 13.88 -6.13 15.72
C LYS A 160 12.45 -5.85 16.17
N GLU A 161 12.13 -6.12 17.43
CA GLU A 161 10.84 -5.84 18.04
C GLU A 161 10.51 -4.34 17.98
N GLN A 162 11.41 -3.48 18.48
CA GLN A 162 11.24 -2.03 18.43
C GLN A 162 11.07 -1.49 17.00
N ARG A 163 11.77 -2.04 16.01
CA ARG A 163 11.59 -1.65 14.61
C ARG A 163 10.22 -2.03 14.06
N LEU A 164 9.69 -3.19 14.45
CA LEU A 164 8.36 -3.61 14.04
C LEU A 164 7.29 -2.70 14.66
N ASP A 165 7.42 -2.36 15.95
CA ASP A 165 6.48 -1.46 16.62
C ASP A 165 6.41 -0.09 15.92
N ILE A 166 7.57 0.51 15.61
CA ILE A 166 7.63 1.78 14.87
C ILE A 166 6.93 1.68 13.51
N VAL A 167 7.11 0.57 12.78
CA VAL A 167 6.45 0.37 11.48
C VAL A 167 4.93 0.22 11.64
N LEU A 168 4.48 -0.54 12.65
CA LEU A 168 3.06 -0.78 12.91
C LEU A 168 2.33 0.44 13.48
N GLU A 169 3.02 1.32 14.21
CA GLU A 169 2.45 2.56 14.74
C GLU A 169 2.34 3.67 13.69
N ASN A 170 3.25 3.70 12.71
CA ASN A 170 3.27 4.76 11.68
C ASN A 170 2.55 4.39 10.37
N MET A 171 2.05 3.15 10.25
CA MET A 171 1.28 2.75 9.09
C MET A 171 -0.16 3.26 9.17
N ARG A 172 -0.71 3.69 8.04
CA ARG A 172 -2.14 4.07 7.94
C ARG A 172 -3.04 2.90 7.56
N ASP A 173 -2.51 1.97 6.77
CA ASP A 173 -3.21 0.74 6.45
C ASP A 173 -3.34 -0.10 7.74
N ILE A 174 -4.41 -0.87 7.86
CA ILE A 174 -4.62 -1.83 8.95
C ILE A 174 -4.02 -3.15 8.52
N VAL A 175 -3.14 -3.73 9.32
CA VAL A 175 -2.66 -5.11 9.12
C VAL A 175 -3.21 -5.99 10.22
N GLY A 176 -3.83 -7.09 9.83
CA GLY A 176 -4.36 -8.08 10.75
C GLY A 176 -3.88 -9.50 10.42
N TYR A 177 -3.86 -10.34 11.44
CA TYR A 177 -3.78 -11.78 11.29
C TYR A 177 -5.09 -12.38 11.80
N ILE A 178 -5.72 -13.18 10.94
CA ILE A 178 -6.91 -13.96 11.29
C ILE A 178 -6.61 -15.45 11.15
N ASP A 179 -7.23 -16.27 12.00
CA ASP A 179 -7.15 -17.73 11.87
C ASP A 179 -8.07 -18.26 10.76
N LEU A 180 -8.15 -19.58 10.62
CA LEU A 180 -8.95 -20.25 9.60
C LEU A 180 -10.48 -20.07 9.77
N ASP A 181 -10.93 -19.70 10.96
CA ASP A 181 -12.34 -19.41 11.26
C ASP A 181 -12.66 -17.91 11.09
N GLY A 182 -11.67 -17.11 10.68
CA GLY A 182 -11.79 -15.66 10.49
C GLY A 182 -11.82 -14.88 11.82
N ILE A 183 -11.29 -15.46 12.89
CA ILE A 183 -11.14 -14.79 14.18
C ILE A 183 -9.83 -14.00 14.19
N VAL A 184 -9.92 -12.74 14.59
CA VAL A 184 -8.76 -11.83 14.67
C VAL A 184 -7.87 -12.24 15.84
N GLN A 185 -6.62 -12.62 15.55
CA GLN A 185 -5.62 -12.93 16.58
C GLN A 185 -4.69 -11.74 16.83
N LEU A 186 -4.44 -10.94 15.79
CA LEU A 186 -3.60 -9.75 15.88
C LEU A 186 -4.10 -8.69 14.91
N ILE A 187 -4.00 -7.43 15.31
CA ILE A 187 -4.34 -6.26 14.49
C ILE A 187 -3.39 -5.11 14.84
N SER A 188 -2.94 -4.37 13.83
CA SER A 188 -2.06 -3.21 14.00
C SER A 188 -2.78 -2.08 14.75
N PRO A 189 -2.06 -1.24 15.52
CA PRO A 189 -2.66 -0.12 16.28
C PRO A 189 -3.46 0.86 15.41
N SER A 190 -3.11 1.00 14.13
CA SER A 190 -3.79 1.85 13.15
C SER A 190 -5.30 1.60 13.02
N HIS A 191 -5.81 0.41 13.42
CA HIS A 191 -7.24 0.14 13.44
C HIS A 191 -8.03 1.10 14.35
N LYS A 192 -7.42 1.60 15.43
CA LYS A 192 -8.07 2.54 16.34
C LYS A 192 -8.32 3.88 15.66
N ASP A 193 -7.33 4.40 14.93
CA ASP A 193 -7.44 5.69 14.26
C ASP A 193 -8.41 5.63 13.07
N VAL A 194 -8.45 4.50 12.36
CA VAL A 194 -9.28 4.33 11.16
C VAL A 194 -10.70 3.86 11.48
N LEU A 195 -10.88 2.88 12.37
CA LEU A 195 -12.19 2.29 12.69
C LEU A 195 -12.79 2.75 14.01
N GLY A 196 -12.01 3.40 14.88
CA GLY A 196 -12.49 3.96 16.14
C GLY A 196 -12.79 2.94 17.24
N TYR A 197 -12.39 1.68 17.09
CA TYR A 197 -12.56 0.65 18.12
C TYR A 197 -11.37 0.63 19.06
N GLU A 198 -11.64 0.32 20.34
CA GLU A 198 -10.61 0.20 21.35
C GLU A 198 -9.94 -1.19 21.33
N GLU A 199 -8.78 -1.28 21.98
CA GLU A 199 -8.01 -2.51 22.06
C GLU A 199 -8.83 -3.65 22.70
N GLY A 200 -8.82 -4.82 22.08
CA GLY A 200 -9.61 -5.98 22.52
C GLY A 200 -11.05 -6.01 22.02
N GLU A 201 -11.56 -4.95 21.39
CA GLU A 201 -12.88 -5.00 20.75
C GLU A 201 -12.85 -5.72 19.40
N PHE A 202 -11.68 -5.79 18.75
CA PHE A 202 -11.45 -6.54 17.52
C PHE A 202 -10.86 -7.92 17.78
N ASN A 203 -9.87 -8.03 18.67
CA ASN A 203 -9.21 -9.29 18.97
C ASN A 203 -10.19 -10.33 19.53
N GLY A 204 -10.07 -11.56 19.06
CA GLY A 204 -10.93 -12.68 19.44
C GLY A 204 -12.34 -12.64 18.85
N LYS A 205 -12.68 -11.63 18.04
CA LYS A 205 -13.96 -11.57 17.33
C LYS A 205 -13.79 -11.96 15.86
N SER A 206 -14.88 -12.43 15.27
CA SER A 206 -14.93 -12.70 13.84
C SER A 206 -14.88 -11.39 13.05
N VAL A 207 -13.98 -11.31 12.08
CA VAL A 207 -13.83 -10.14 11.20
C VAL A 207 -15.12 -9.84 10.41
N PHE A 208 -15.94 -10.86 10.12
CA PHE A 208 -17.19 -10.72 9.38
C PHE A 208 -18.27 -9.94 10.15
N ASN A 209 -18.16 -9.82 11.48
CA ASN A 209 -19.11 -9.04 12.29
C ASN A 209 -19.05 -7.53 12.00
N PHE A 210 -17.95 -7.08 11.40
CA PHE A 210 -17.71 -5.67 11.08
C PHE A 210 -17.98 -5.37 9.61
N VAL A 211 -18.28 -6.36 8.77
CA VAL A 211 -18.57 -6.16 7.35
C VAL A 211 -20.04 -5.78 7.18
N HIS A 212 -20.33 -4.91 6.23
CA HIS A 212 -21.71 -4.54 5.88
C HIS A 212 -22.51 -5.77 5.40
N PRO A 213 -23.78 -5.95 5.82
CA PRO A 213 -24.56 -7.16 5.52
C PRO A 213 -24.61 -7.57 4.05
N GLU A 214 -24.68 -6.60 3.14
CA GLU A 214 -24.69 -6.85 1.69
C GLU A 214 -23.36 -7.37 1.13
N ASP A 215 -22.25 -7.10 1.82
CA ASP A 215 -20.90 -7.42 1.35
C ASP A 215 -20.34 -8.71 2.02
N ILE A 216 -21.03 -9.24 3.05
CA ILE A 216 -20.55 -10.37 3.88
C ILE A 216 -20.28 -11.62 3.03
N ASP A 217 -21.19 -11.95 2.10
CA ASP A 217 -21.08 -13.19 1.32
C ASP A 217 -19.89 -13.16 0.37
N GLU A 218 -19.63 -12.00 -0.25
CA GLU A 218 -18.46 -11.78 -1.11
C GLU A 218 -17.15 -11.86 -0.31
N VAL A 219 -17.09 -11.21 0.86
CA VAL A 219 -15.90 -11.23 1.72
C VAL A 219 -15.62 -12.64 2.25
N LYS A 220 -16.65 -13.40 2.63
CA LYS A 220 -16.51 -14.80 3.04
C LYS A 220 -15.99 -15.70 1.92
N LEU A 221 -16.50 -15.50 0.71
CA LEU A 221 -16.03 -16.24 -0.47
C LEU A 221 -14.56 -15.93 -0.74
N ALA A 222 -14.19 -14.64 -0.75
CA ALA A 222 -12.81 -14.22 -0.94
C ALA A 222 -11.88 -14.78 0.15
N PHE A 223 -12.30 -14.79 1.41
CA PHE A 223 -11.54 -15.38 2.51
C PHE A 223 -11.33 -16.89 2.33
N LYS A 224 -12.38 -17.63 1.97
CA LYS A 224 -12.28 -19.06 1.69
C LYS A 224 -11.31 -19.35 0.54
N GLU A 225 -11.41 -18.58 -0.54
CA GLU A 225 -10.49 -18.68 -1.67
C GLU A 225 -9.04 -18.37 -1.27
N MET A 226 -8.78 -17.41 -0.38
CA MET A 226 -7.42 -17.11 0.11
C MET A 226 -6.82 -18.26 0.94
N ILE A 227 -7.66 -19.06 1.61
CA ILE A 227 -7.21 -20.25 2.34
C ILE A 227 -6.88 -21.37 1.35
N GLU A 228 -7.77 -21.60 0.37
CA GLU A 228 -7.68 -22.72 -0.58
C GLU A 228 -6.67 -22.50 -1.70
N ASP A 229 -6.53 -21.27 -2.20
CA ASP A 229 -5.72 -20.91 -3.36
C ASP A 229 -4.55 -19.99 -2.95
N HIS A 230 -3.37 -20.20 -3.54
CA HIS A 230 -2.15 -19.45 -3.24
C HIS A 230 -2.13 -18.04 -3.88
N SER A 231 -3.27 -17.56 -4.37
CA SER A 231 -3.37 -16.31 -5.10
C SER A 231 -3.67 -15.13 -4.16
N LEU A 232 -2.99 -14.00 -4.39
CA LEU A 232 -3.30 -12.72 -3.75
C LEU A 232 -4.68 -12.28 -4.24
N LYS A 233 -5.66 -12.28 -3.33
CA LYS A 233 -7.01 -11.79 -3.62
C LYS A 233 -7.17 -10.38 -3.07
N ARG A 234 -7.86 -9.56 -3.85
CA ARG A 234 -8.24 -8.19 -3.51
C ARG A 234 -9.75 -8.13 -3.42
N VAL A 235 -10.28 -7.63 -2.32
CA VAL A 235 -11.72 -7.47 -2.10
C VAL A 235 -12.00 -6.06 -1.59
N GLN A 236 -13.03 -5.41 -2.14
CA GLN A 236 -13.49 -4.11 -1.68
C GLN A 236 -14.84 -4.28 -0.97
N TYR A 237 -14.98 -3.75 0.24
CA TYR A 237 -16.19 -3.92 1.05
C TYR A 237 -16.37 -2.77 2.02
N ARG A 238 -17.59 -2.62 2.54
CA ARG A 238 -17.91 -1.65 3.58
C ARG A 238 -17.65 -2.26 4.96
N CYS A 239 -16.83 -1.58 5.77
CA CYS A 239 -16.54 -1.93 7.15
C CYS A 239 -17.24 -0.96 8.10
N LYS A 240 -17.81 -1.49 9.19
CA LYS A 240 -18.52 -0.73 10.20
C LYS A 240 -17.51 -0.03 11.10
N HIS A 241 -17.66 1.28 11.25
CA HIS A 241 -16.94 2.10 12.22
C HIS A 241 -17.61 2.01 13.59
N SER A 242 -16.88 2.26 14.68
CA SER A 242 -17.40 2.19 16.06
C SER A 242 -18.60 3.13 16.32
N GLN A 243 -18.63 4.28 15.64
CA GLN A 243 -19.74 5.23 15.64
C GLN A 243 -20.96 4.79 14.81
N GLY A 244 -20.90 3.63 14.14
CA GLY A 244 -22.04 3.01 13.46
C GLY A 244 -22.20 3.34 11.96
N HIS A 245 -21.43 4.28 11.42
CA HIS A 245 -21.34 4.50 9.97
C HIS A 245 -20.43 3.46 9.30
N TYR A 246 -20.34 3.50 7.97
CA TYR A 246 -19.53 2.56 7.18
C TYR A 246 -18.42 3.29 6.41
N LEU A 247 -17.25 2.68 6.36
CA LEU A 247 -16.09 3.09 5.58
C LEU A 247 -15.84 2.06 4.47
N TRP A 248 -15.34 2.50 3.31
CA TRP A 248 -14.98 1.61 2.21
C TRP A 248 -13.54 1.14 2.35
N PHE A 249 -13.34 -0.17 2.42
CA PHE A 249 -12.03 -0.78 2.56
C PHE A 249 -11.66 -1.61 1.34
N GLU A 250 -10.37 -1.67 1.05
CA GLU A 250 -9.75 -2.60 0.13
C GLU A 250 -8.79 -3.50 0.91
N SER A 251 -9.04 -4.81 0.90
CA SER A 251 -8.23 -5.78 1.63
C SER A 251 -7.51 -6.73 0.70
N ILE A 252 -6.25 -6.99 1.01
CA ILE A 252 -5.37 -7.92 0.32
C ILE A 252 -4.83 -8.90 1.35
N GLY A 253 -5.09 -10.19 1.14
CA GLY A 253 -4.70 -11.25 2.06
C GLY A 253 -3.73 -12.26 1.46
N LYS A 254 -2.92 -12.88 2.30
CA LYS A 254 -2.10 -14.06 1.97
C LYS A 254 -2.10 -15.05 3.13
N ASN A 255 -2.23 -16.33 2.82
CA ASN A 255 -2.16 -17.38 3.82
C ASN A 255 -0.75 -17.55 4.43
N THR A 256 -0.70 -17.96 5.69
CA THR A 256 0.52 -18.26 6.44
C THR A 256 0.61 -19.75 6.73
N LYS A 257 1.84 -20.26 6.83
CA LYS A 257 2.09 -21.69 7.10
C LYS A 257 2.98 -21.88 8.32
N ASP A 258 2.77 -22.97 9.05
CA ASP A 258 3.68 -23.43 10.10
C ASP A 258 4.96 -24.06 9.51
N GLU A 259 5.91 -24.42 10.37
CA GLU A 259 7.17 -25.11 9.97
C GLU A 259 6.94 -26.45 9.26
N LYS A 260 5.74 -27.05 9.41
CA LYS A 260 5.34 -28.32 8.78
C LYS A 260 4.62 -28.10 7.44
N GLY A 261 4.38 -26.85 7.04
CA GLY A 261 3.69 -26.48 5.81
C GLY A 261 2.16 -26.43 5.90
N ASN A 262 1.56 -26.59 7.08
CA ASN A 262 0.12 -26.48 7.27
C ASN A 262 -0.29 -25.02 7.34
N ILE A 263 -1.43 -24.68 6.74
CA ILE A 263 -1.96 -23.30 6.79
C ILE A 263 -2.46 -23.01 8.20
N THR A 264 -2.01 -21.90 8.79
CA THR A 264 -2.37 -21.49 10.16
C THR A 264 -3.38 -20.34 10.19
N GLY A 265 -3.52 -19.59 9.10
CA GLY A 265 -4.32 -18.38 9.04
C GLY A 265 -3.99 -17.53 7.82
N VAL A 266 -4.43 -16.28 7.86
CA VAL A 266 -4.27 -15.29 6.78
C VAL A 266 -3.80 -13.96 7.37
N VAL A 267 -2.73 -13.40 6.79
CA VAL A 267 -2.34 -12.01 7.03
C VAL A 267 -3.06 -11.15 6.01
N ILE A 268 -3.77 -10.13 6.48
CA ILE A 268 -4.56 -9.20 5.67
C ILE A 268 -4.00 -7.79 5.87
N GLY A 269 -3.67 -7.12 4.77
CA GLY A 269 -3.49 -5.68 4.72
C GLY A 269 -4.76 -5.03 4.19
N THR A 270 -5.28 -4.05 4.90
CA THR A 270 -6.56 -3.38 4.63
C THR A 270 -6.33 -1.88 4.53
N ARG A 271 -6.74 -1.29 3.42
CA ARG A 271 -6.64 0.15 3.16
C ARG A 271 -8.01 0.80 3.19
N ASP A 272 -8.12 1.96 3.83
CA ASP A 272 -9.27 2.84 3.68
C ASP A 272 -9.25 3.52 2.31
N ILE A 273 -10.29 3.26 1.52
CA ILE A 273 -10.53 3.83 0.18
C ILE A 273 -11.81 4.67 0.14
N THR A 274 -12.32 5.12 1.30
CA THR A 274 -13.55 5.90 1.42
C THR A 274 -13.51 7.18 0.59
N ASP A 275 -12.45 7.97 0.73
CA ASP A 275 -12.26 9.21 -0.05
C ASP A 275 -12.18 8.92 -1.57
N GLN A 276 -11.50 7.83 -1.94
CA GLN A 276 -11.39 7.40 -3.33
C GLN A 276 -12.77 7.03 -3.91
N LYS A 277 -13.59 6.29 -3.13
CA LYS A 277 -14.95 5.91 -3.54
C LYS A 277 -15.88 7.11 -3.66
N TYR A 278 -15.79 8.08 -2.76
CA TYR A 278 -16.56 9.32 -2.88
C TYR A 278 -16.16 10.14 -4.11
N ALA A 279 -14.86 10.28 -4.37
CA ALA A 279 -14.38 10.97 -5.56
C ALA A 279 -14.80 10.27 -6.87
N GLU A 280 -14.78 8.93 -6.90
CA GLU A 280 -15.27 8.13 -8.03
C GLU A 280 -16.76 8.38 -8.29
N GLN A 281 -17.60 8.32 -7.25
CA GLN A 281 -19.04 8.59 -7.36
C GLN A 281 -19.33 10.04 -7.78
N GLU A 282 -18.58 11.01 -7.26
CA GLU A 282 -18.74 12.42 -7.63
C GLU A 282 -18.38 12.66 -9.10
N ASN A 283 -17.31 12.02 -9.59
CA ASN A 283 -16.93 12.07 -10.99
C ASN A 283 -18.00 11.46 -11.89
N GLU A 284 -18.54 10.29 -11.54
CA GLU A 284 -19.63 9.67 -12.29
C GLU A 284 -20.88 10.56 -12.35
N ARG A 285 -21.24 11.17 -11.21
CA ARG A 285 -22.35 12.11 -11.11
C ARG A 285 -22.11 13.34 -11.99
N THR A 286 -20.92 13.91 -11.94
CA THR A 286 -20.53 15.07 -12.75
C THR A 286 -20.57 14.74 -14.23
N LEU A 287 -20.08 13.57 -14.64
CA LEU A 287 -20.17 13.10 -16.04
C LEU A 287 -21.62 12.91 -16.49
N MET A 288 -22.48 12.36 -15.63
CA MET A 288 -23.91 12.22 -15.93
C MET A 288 -24.60 13.58 -16.08
N GLN A 289 -24.29 14.54 -15.20
CA GLN A 289 -24.81 15.90 -15.28
C GLN A 289 -24.33 16.62 -16.54
N LEU A 290 -23.05 16.48 -16.91
CA LEU A 290 -22.50 17.06 -18.13
C LEU A 290 -23.17 16.48 -19.38
N ARG A 291 -23.34 15.15 -19.45
CA ARG A 291 -24.07 14.50 -20.55
C ARG A 291 -25.50 15.01 -20.66
N SER A 292 -26.22 15.09 -19.54
CA SER A 292 -27.60 15.61 -19.54
C SER A 292 -27.68 17.08 -19.96
N ALA A 293 -26.71 17.91 -19.53
CA ALA A 293 -26.63 19.30 -19.94
C ALA A 293 -26.36 19.45 -21.45
N LEU A 294 -25.43 18.67 -22.00
CA LEU A 294 -25.14 18.65 -23.44
C LEU A 294 -26.37 18.22 -24.25
N GLU A 295 -27.07 17.17 -23.84
CA GLU A 295 -28.32 16.76 -24.49
C GLU A 295 -29.38 17.86 -24.42
N GLY A 296 -29.52 18.52 -23.27
CA GLY A 296 -30.42 19.66 -23.08
C GLY A 296 -30.10 20.83 -24.02
N ILE A 297 -28.82 21.17 -24.19
CA ILE A 297 -28.35 22.22 -25.12
C ILE A 297 -28.69 21.84 -26.57
N VAL A 298 -28.40 20.61 -26.98
CA VAL A 298 -28.75 20.13 -28.33
C VAL A 298 -30.26 20.21 -28.57
N GLN A 299 -31.09 19.82 -27.60
CA GLN A 299 -32.55 19.97 -27.71
C GLN A 299 -33.01 21.43 -27.78
N ALA A 300 -32.36 22.34 -27.05
CA ALA A 300 -32.66 23.77 -27.12
C ALA A 300 -32.30 24.36 -28.50
N ILE A 301 -31.17 23.95 -29.09
CA ILE A 301 -30.76 24.33 -30.45
C ILE A 301 -31.81 23.86 -31.46
N ILE A 302 -32.16 22.56 -31.44
CA ILE A 302 -33.21 21.98 -32.29
C ILE A 302 -34.50 22.81 -32.19
N LYS A 303 -34.96 23.06 -30.96
CA LYS A 303 -36.21 23.77 -30.73
C LYS A 303 -36.19 25.22 -31.23
N THR A 304 -35.03 25.87 -31.14
CA THR A 304 -34.83 27.24 -31.61
C THR A 304 -34.93 27.30 -33.14
N VAL A 305 -34.29 26.36 -33.84
CA VAL A 305 -34.39 26.26 -35.30
C VAL A 305 -35.81 25.95 -35.73
N GLU A 306 -36.45 24.96 -35.10
CA GLU A 306 -37.85 24.60 -35.38
C GLU A 306 -38.82 25.78 -35.15
N THR A 307 -38.51 26.70 -34.24
CA THR A 307 -39.36 27.88 -34.01
C THR A 307 -39.22 28.90 -35.15
N ARG A 308 -38.04 29.01 -35.76
CA ARG A 308 -37.76 29.90 -36.90
C ARG A 308 -38.20 29.31 -38.23
N ASP A 309 -38.15 27.99 -38.35
CA ASP A 309 -38.61 27.19 -39.47
C ASP A 309 -39.59 26.10 -38.98
N PRO A 310 -40.88 26.44 -38.76
CA PRO A 310 -41.88 25.51 -38.24
C PRO A 310 -42.06 24.22 -39.05
N TYR A 311 -41.60 24.19 -40.31
CA TYR A 311 -41.70 23.04 -41.20
C TYR A 311 -40.56 22.04 -41.04
N THR A 312 -39.55 22.37 -40.24
CA THR A 312 -38.48 21.45 -39.82
C THR A 312 -38.80 20.71 -38.53
N ALA A 313 -40.03 20.80 -38.01
CA ALA A 313 -40.44 20.06 -36.82
C ALA A 313 -40.18 18.55 -36.95
N GLY A 314 -39.27 18.03 -36.12
CA GLY A 314 -38.80 16.65 -36.15
C GLY A 314 -37.96 16.25 -37.38
N HIS A 315 -37.71 17.15 -38.33
CA HIS A 315 -36.87 16.93 -39.51
C HIS A 315 -35.46 16.54 -39.10
N GLN A 316 -34.81 17.38 -38.28
CA GLN A 316 -33.46 17.16 -37.79
C GLN A 316 -33.30 15.79 -37.10
N ARG A 317 -34.32 15.35 -36.34
CA ARG A 317 -34.32 14.02 -35.70
C ARG A 317 -34.40 12.88 -36.71
N ARG A 318 -35.23 13.01 -37.76
CA ARG A 318 -35.35 12.00 -38.83
C ARG A 318 -34.07 11.94 -39.67
N VAL A 319 -33.49 13.09 -40.02
CA VAL A 319 -32.18 13.16 -40.70
C VAL A 319 -31.12 12.46 -39.86
N ALA A 320 -31.04 12.75 -38.55
CA ALA A 320 -30.09 12.08 -37.66
C ALA A 320 -30.28 10.56 -37.59
N GLN A 321 -31.53 10.07 -37.60
CA GLN A 321 -31.81 8.63 -37.63
C GLN A 321 -31.31 7.98 -38.93
N ILE A 322 -31.59 8.60 -40.08
CA ILE A 322 -31.14 8.12 -41.39
C ILE A 322 -29.61 8.16 -41.47
N ALA A 323 -29.00 9.28 -41.09
CA ALA A 323 -27.55 9.47 -41.10
C ALA A 323 -26.84 8.43 -40.23
N CYS A 324 -27.34 8.16 -39.02
CA CYS A 324 -26.82 7.10 -38.16
C CYS A 324 -26.99 5.71 -38.75
N ALA A 325 -28.09 5.42 -39.43
CA ALA A 325 -28.32 4.14 -40.09
C ALA A 325 -27.32 3.93 -41.24
N ILE A 326 -27.12 4.96 -42.07
CA ILE A 326 -26.11 4.94 -43.15
C ILE A 326 -24.71 4.75 -42.56
N ALA A 327 -24.34 5.54 -41.54
CA ALA A 327 -23.04 5.47 -40.89
C ALA A 327 -22.73 4.08 -40.31
N LYS A 328 -23.73 3.42 -39.72
CA LYS A 328 -23.62 2.04 -39.23
C LYS A 328 -23.44 1.03 -40.36
N GLU A 329 -24.23 1.15 -41.42
CA GLU A 329 -24.20 0.21 -42.55
C GLU A 329 -22.86 0.22 -43.27
N ILE A 330 -22.24 1.40 -43.42
CA ILE A 330 -20.92 1.53 -44.04
C ILE A 330 -19.76 1.22 -43.08
N GLY A 331 -20.04 0.85 -41.82
CA GLY A 331 -19.05 0.40 -40.85
C GLY A 331 -18.26 1.51 -40.15
N LEU A 332 -18.81 2.71 -39.97
CA LEU A 332 -18.13 3.75 -39.18
C LEU A 332 -18.01 3.36 -37.69
N PRO A 333 -16.91 3.73 -37.00
CA PRO A 333 -16.76 3.51 -35.57
C PRO A 333 -17.80 4.33 -34.77
N LYS A 334 -18.16 3.82 -33.58
CA LYS A 334 -19.20 4.42 -32.71
C LYS A 334 -19.04 5.92 -32.48
N ASP A 335 -17.81 6.37 -32.29
CA ASP A 335 -17.49 7.76 -32.06
C ASP A 335 -17.83 8.68 -33.26
N ARG A 336 -17.57 8.20 -34.48
CA ARG A 336 -17.93 8.91 -35.72
C ARG A 336 -19.42 8.86 -36.04
N ILE A 337 -20.10 7.78 -35.66
CA ILE A 337 -21.56 7.70 -35.72
C ILE A 337 -22.18 8.77 -34.80
N GLU A 338 -21.61 8.96 -33.62
CA GLU A 338 -22.07 10.00 -32.68
C GLU A 338 -21.80 11.42 -33.20
N ALA A 339 -20.62 11.67 -33.78
CA ALA A 339 -20.34 12.92 -34.49
C ALA A 339 -21.38 13.22 -35.58
N THR A 340 -21.68 12.21 -36.41
CA THR A 340 -22.69 12.30 -37.47
C THR A 340 -24.08 12.60 -36.91
N ARG A 341 -24.45 11.95 -35.79
CA ARG A 341 -25.72 12.16 -35.10
C ARG A 341 -25.87 13.60 -34.63
N ILE A 342 -24.87 14.13 -33.94
CA ILE A 342 -24.88 15.50 -33.41
C ILE A 342 -24.93 16.51 -34.55
N ALA A 343 -24.07 16.35 -35.56
CA ALA A 343 -24.06 17.23 -36.73
C ALA A 343 -25.43 17.23 -37.42
N ALA A 344 -26.04 16.06 -37.64
CA ALA A 344 -27.37 15.96 -38.26
C ALA A 344 -28.48 16.63 -37.45
N LEU A 345 -28.41 16.58 -36.11
CA LEU A 345 -29.40 17.21 -35.25
C LEU A 345 -29.36 18.73 -35.31
N ILE A 346 -28.19 19.33 -35.56
CA ILE A 346 -28.01 20.79 -35.50
C ILE A 346 -27.57 21.42 -36.83
N HIS A 347 -27.53 20.64 -37.93
CA HIS A 347 -26.96 21.08 -39.22
C HIS A 347 -27.57 22.37 -39.75
N ASP A 348 -28.86 22.56 -39.50
CA ASP A 348 -29.65 23.69 -39.95
C ASP A 348 -29.61 24.92 -39.01
N ILE A 349 -28.75 24.95 -37.99
CA ILE A 349 -28.72 26.06 -37.01
C ILE A 349 -28.51 27.43 -37.66
N GLY A 350 -27.78 27.49 -38.78
CA GLY A 350 -27.55 28.74 -39.50
C GLY A 350 -28.81 29.33 -40.14
N LYS A 351 -29.91 28.56 -40.31
CA LYS A 351 -31.20 29.08 -40.79
C LYS A 351 -31.79 30.12 -39.86
N ILE A 352 -31.29 30.26 -38.62
CA ILE A 352 -31.65 31.33 -37.70
C ILE A 352 -31.42 32.74 -38.28
N ASN A 353 -30.48 32.88 -39.21
CA ASN A 353 -30.15 34.14 -39.87
C ASN A 353 -30.98 34.39 -41.15
N VAL A 354 -31.76 33.39 -41.61
CA VAL A 354 -32.64 33.53 -42.77
C VAL A 354 -34.00 34.08 -42.31
N PRO A 355 -34.54 35.15 -42.95
CA PRO A 355 -35.86 35.67 -42.62
C PRO A 355 -36.96 34.60 -42.69
N SER A 356 -37.82 34.53 -41.67
CA SER A 356 -38.89 33.53 -41.60
C SER A 356 -39.91 33.66 -42.74
N GLU A 357 -40.09 34.86 -43.31
CA GLU A 357 -40.93 35.10 -44.48
C GLU A 357 -40.43 34.34 -45.71
N ILE A 358 -39.11 34.16 -45.85
CA ILE A 358 -38.50 33.39 -46.94
C ILE A 358 -38.68 31.88 -46.69
N LEU A 359 -38.43 31.43 -45.46
CA LEU A 359 -38.55 30.01 -45.08
C LEU A 359 -40.00 29.49 -45.15
N THR A 360 -40.98 30.37 -44.92
CA THR A 360 -42.41 30.04 -44.87
C THR A 360 -43.22 30.51 -46.09
N LYS A 361 -42.58 31.04 -47.15
CA LYS A 361 -43.24 31.57 -48.35
C LYS A 361 -44.06 30.54 -49.16
N PRO A 362 -45.40 30.68 -49.30
CA PRO A 362 -46.23 29.85 -50.17
C PRO A 362 -45.98 30.14 -51.65
N GLY A 363 -44.95 29.52 -52.24
CA GLY A 363 -44.63 29.68 -53.65
C GLY A 363 -43.21 29.28 -54.02
N LYS A 364 -42.76 29.68 -55.22
CA LYS A 364 -41.37 29.51 -55.63
C LYS A 364 -40.49 30.52 -54.91
N ILE A 365 -39.35 30.05 -54.42
CA ILE A 365 -38.24 30.86 -53.91
C ILE A 365 -37.51 31.42 -55.13
N ASP A 366 -37.29 32.73 -55.18
CA ASP A 366 -36.52 33.36 -56.25
C ASP A 366 -35.00 33.22 -56.04
N GLU A 367 -34.20 33.68 -57.01
CA GLU A 367 -32.74 33.52 -56.97
C GLU A 367 -32.08 34.29 -55.82
N ASN A 368 -32.59 35.47 -55.47
CA ASN A 368 -32.03 36.27 -54.38
C ASN A 368 -32.37 35.63 -53.03
N GLU A 369 -33.62 35.21 -52.85
CA GLU A 369 -34.07 34.48 -51.67
C GLU A 369 -33.29 33.17 -51.50
N TRP A 370 -33.04 32.46 -52.60
CA TRP A 370 -32.25 31.23 -52.59
C TRP A 370 -30.79 31.48 -52.20
N ASN A 371 -30.17 32.56 -52.69
CA ASN A 371 -28.81 32.93 -52.29
C ASN A 371 -28.71 33.29 -50.80
N ILE A 372 -29.75 33.86 -50.19
CA ILE A 372 -29.81 34.08 -48.74
C ILE A 372 -29.91 32.74 -48.00
N ILE A 373 -30.72 31.78 -48.47
CA ILE A 373 -30.80 30.46 -47.84
C ILE A 373 -29.43 29.76 -47.88
N LYS A 374 -28.69 29.85 -48.99
CA LYS A 374 -27.38 29.19 -49.15
C LYS A 374 -26.31 29.62 -48.14
N THR A 375 -26.49 30.74 -47.42
CA THR A 375 -25.50 31.18 -46.42
C THR A 375 -25.60 30.39 -45.11
N HIS A 376 -26.64 29.59 -44.89
CA HIS A 376 -26.84 28.92 -43.61
C HIS A 376 -25.73 27.92 -43.20
N PRO A 377 -25.01 27.22 -44.09
CA PRO A 377 -23.87 26.40 -43.68
C PRO A 377 -22.73 27.24 -43.11
N GLU A 378 -22.45 28.41 -43.70
CA GLU A 378 -21.41 29.34 -43.22
C GLU A 378 -21.79 29.95 -41.87
N VAL A 379 -23.05 30.39 -41.74
CA VAL A 379 -23.56 30.88 -40.44
C VAL A 379 -23.54 29.77 -39.39
N GLY A 380 -23.91 28.54 -39.78
CA GLY A 380 -23.87 27.39 -38.88
C GLY A 380 -22.46 27.07 -38.40
N TYR A 381 -21.47 27.15 -39.30
CA TYR A 381 -20.06 27.05 -38.98
C TYR A 381 -19.62 28.14 -38.00
N ASP A 382 -19.96 29.39 -38.28
CA ASP A 382 -19.57 30.53 -37.45
C ASP A 382 -20.16 30.47 -36.03
N ILE A 383 -21.37 29.93 -35.88
CA ILE A 383 -21.99 29.71 -34.56
C ILE A 383 -21.29 28.59 -33.81
N LEU A 384 -20.96 27.49 -34.50
CA LEU A 384 -20.53 26.25 -33.85
C LEU A 384 -19.02 26.14 -33.68
N LYS A 385 -18.21 26.88 -34.44
CA LYS A 385 -16.73 26.90 -34.31
C LYS A 385 -16.26 27.42 -32.95
N GLU A 386 -17.11 28.20 -32.27
CA GLU A 386 -16.84 28.72 -30.92
C GLU A 386 -17.11 27.69 -29.81
N ILE A 387 -17.74 26.54 -30.14
CA ILE A 387 -18.04 25.48 -29.20
C ILE A 387 -17.00 24.36 -29.35
N GLU A 388 -16.32 24.02 -28.27
CA GLU A 388 -15.39 22.88 -28.21
C GLU A 388 -16.17 21.56 -28.15
N PHE A 389 -16.63 21.08 -29.31
CA PHE A 389 -17.11 19.72 -29.45
C PHE A 389 -15.93 18.74 -29.47
N PRO A 390 -16.11 17.50 -28.96
CA PRO A 390 -15.10 16.45 -29.12
C PRO A 390 -14.93 15.97 -30.58
N TRP A 391 -15.79 16.44 -31.48
CA TRP A 391 -15.79 16.11 -32.91
C TRP A 391 -15.80 17.39 -33.76
N PRO A 392 -15.35 17.33 -35.04
CA PRO A 392 -15.31 18.49 -35.93
C PRO A 392 -16.70 18.87 -36.47
N ILE A 393 -17.65 19.17 -35.57
CA ILE A 393 -19.06 19.41 -35.91
C ILE A 393 -19.22 20.63 -36.84
N ALA A 394 -18.47 21.70 -36.60
CA ALA A 394 -18.49 22.89 -37.45
C ALA A 394 -18.08 22.55 -38.89
N ASP A 395 -17.00 21.78 -39.08
CA ASP A 395 -16.52 21.38 -40.41
C ASP A 395 -17.53 20.48 -41.14
N ILE A 396 -18.18 19.57 -40.42
CA ILE A 396 -19.25 18.75 -41.01
C ILE A 396 -20.41 19.64 -41.50
N ILE A 397 -20.72 20.69 -40.75
CA ILE A 397 -21.83 21.60 -41.06
C ILE A 397 -21.49 22.57 -42.17
N ILE A 398 -20.27 23.10 -42.30
CA ILE A 398 -19.97 23.92 -43.48
C ILE A 398 -20.03 23.09 -44.78
N GLN A 399 -19.74 21.80 -44.68
CA GLN A 399 -19.63 20.87 -45.81
C GLN A 399 -20.94 20.18 -46.20
N HIS A 400 -22.01 20.24 -45.41
CA HIS A 400 -23.17 19.35 -45.59
C HIS A 400 -24.00 19.61 -46.87
N HIS A 401 -23.75 20.72 -47.57
CA HIS A 401 -24.31 21.02 -48.89
C HIS A 401 -23.28 20.99 -50.03
N GLU A 402 -22.06 20.56 -49.73
CA GLU A 402 -21.05 20.29 -50.74
C GLU A 402 -21.39 19.03 -51.54
N ARG A 403 -20.96 19.00 -52.80
CA ARG A 403 -21.24 17.89 -53.72
C ARG A 403 -19.91 17.37 -54.25
N ILE A 404 -19.80 16.06 -54.43
CA ILE A 404 -18.54 15.41 -54.81
C ILE A 404 -17.96 15.97 -56.12
N ASN A 405 -18.81 16.45 -57.03
CA ASN A 405 -18.43 17.09 -58.29
C ASN A 405 -18.15 18.62 -58.22
N GLY A 406 -18.12 19.22 -57.03
CA GLY A 406 -17.83 20.65 -56.85
C GLY A 406 -18.98 21.60 -57.19
N THR A 407 -20.18 21.08 -57.54
CA THR A 407 -21.37 21.92 -57.79
C THR A 407 -22.11 22.33 -56.50
N GLY A 408 -21.58 21.92 -55.35
CA GLY A 408 -22.11 22.25 -54.02
C GLY A 408 -21.75 23.67 -53.59
N TYR A 409 -22.12 23.99 -52.36
CA TYR A 409 -21.86 25.29 -51.73
C TYR A 409 -21.59 25.05 -50.23
N PRO A 410 -20.90 25.99 -49.52
CA PRO A 410 -20.49 27.32 -49.96
C PRO A 410 -19.15 27.40 -50.70
N SER A 411 -18.25 26.43 -50.51
CA SER A 411 -16.86 26.46 -50.97
C SER A 411 -16.62 25.72 -52.30
N GLY A 412 -17.55 24.90 -52.75
CA GLY A 412 -17.41 24.12 -53.98
C GLY A 412 -16.41 22.97 -53.84
N MET A 413 -16.32 22.40 -52.64
CA MET A 413 -15.40 21.29 -52.31
C MET A 413 -15.71 20.06 -53.14
N THR A 414 -14.69 19.26 -53.41
CA THR A 414 -14.77 18.07 -54.26
C THR A 414 -14.38 16.81 -53.50
N GLY A 415 -14.90 15.67 -53.94
CA GLY A 415 -14.41 14.33 -53.57
C GLY A 415 -13.88 14.16 -52.15
N GLU A 416 -12.55 14.12 -52.02
CA GLU A 416 -11.82 13.82 -50.79
C GLU A 416 -11.79 14.97 -49.78
N GLU A 417 -12.08 16.20 -50.20
CA GLU A 417 -12.10 17.39 -49.34
C GLU A 417 -13.32 17.39 -48.39
N ILE A 418 -14.37 16.66 -48.76
CA ILE A 418 -15.60 16.54 -47.98
C ILE A 418 -15.51 15.34 -47.03
N SER A 419 -15.70 15.60 -45.74
CA SER A 419 -15.78 14.58 -44.69
C SER A 419 -16.88 13.54 -45.00
N ILE A 420 -16.64 12.28 -44.63
CA ILE A 420 -17.64 11.22 -44.85
C ILE A 420 -18.92 11.50 -44.05
N GLU A 421 -18.81 12.10 -42.87
CA GLU A 421 -19.94 12.53 -42.06
C GLU A 421 -20.80 13.57 -42.80
N ALA A 422 -20.19 14.56 -43.45
CA ALA A 422 -20.91 15.55 -44.26
C ALA A 422 -21.57 14.91 -45.50
N LYS A 423 -20.91 13.95 -46.16
CA LYS A 423 -21.51 13.18 -47.27
C LYS A 423 -22.74 12.39 -46.82
N ILE A 424 -22.65 11.72 -45.68
CA ILE A 424 -23.76 10.97 -45.09
C ILE A 424 -24.92 11.93 -44.76
N LEU A 425 -24.60 13.06 -44.14
CA LEU A 425 -25.57 14.08 -43.77
C LEU A 425 -26.30 14.64 -45.00
N ALA A 426 -25.57 14.98 -46.06
CA ALA A 426 -26.13 15.46 -47.32
C ALA A 426 -27.13 14.47 -47.93
N VAL A 427 -26.78 13.17 -47.95
CA VAL A 427 -27.67 12.11 -48.43
C VAL A 427 -28.89 11.96 -47.53
N ALA A 428 -28.69 11.94 -46.21
CA ALA A 428 -29.78 11.80 -45.25
C ALA A 428 -30.78 12.96 -45.31
N ASP A 429 -30.29 14.19 -45.47
CA ASP A 429 -31.12 15.39 -45.61
C ASP A 429 -31.97 15.35 -46.89
N VAL A 430 -31.36 15.03 -48.04
CA VAL A 430 -32.08 14.89 -49.31
C VAL A 430 -33.17 13.81 -49.21
N VAL A 431 -32.84 12.65 -48.64
CA VAL A 431 -33.79 11.54 -48.50
C VAL A 431 -34.96 11.95 -47.60
N GLU A 432 -34.70 12.59 -46.46
CA GLU A 432 -35.75 13.06 -45.55
C GLU A 432 -36.63 14.10 -46.23
N ALA A 433 -36.02 15.09 -46.88
CA ALA A 433 -36.71 16.22 -47.50
C ALA A 433 -37.59 15.82 -48.69
N MET A 434 -37.24 14.75 -49.39
CA MET A 434 -38.06 14.15 -50.45
C MET A 434 -39.16 13.24 -49.92
N SER A 435 -38.90 12.52 -48.83
CA SER A 435 -39.83 11.53 -48.28
C SER A 435 -40.87 12.14 -47.33
N SER A 436 -40.70 13.40 -46.91
CA SER A 436 -41.59 14.08 -45.96
C SER A 436 -42.47 15.15 -46.60
N HIS A 437 -43.63 15.43 -45.98
CA HIS A 437 -44.51 16.52 -46.42
C HIS A 437 -43.87 17.89 -46.14
N ARG A 438 -43.89 18.78 -47.14
CA ARG A 438 -43.45 20.18 -47.06
C ARG A 438 -44.64 21.11 -47.38
N PRO A 439 -44.65 22.37 -46.89
CA PRO A 439 -45.76 23.30 -47.13
C PRO A 439 -46.10 23.56 -48.59
N TYR A 440 -45.12 23.45 -49.50
CA TYR A 440 -45.31 23.69 -50.94
C TYR A 440 -45.32 22.41 -51.77
N ARG A 441 -45.12 21.24 -51.13
CA ARG A 441 -44.97 19.97 -51.84
C ARG A 441 -45.38 18.76 -50.97
N PRO A 442 -46.30 17.89 -51.42
CA PRO A 442 -46.55 16.62 -50.73
C PRO A 442 -45.31 15.72 -50.76
N ALA A 443 -45.23 14.77 -49.82
CA ALA A 443 -44.19 13.76 -49.81
C ALA A 443 -44.17 13.01 -51.15
N LEU A 444 -42.99 12.87 -51.76
CA LEU A 444 -42.81 12.15 -53.01
C LEU A 444 -42.64 10.64 -52.81
N GLY A 445 -42.43 10.22 -51.56
CA GLY A 445 -42.19 8.84 -51.17
C GLY A 445 -40.71 8.44 -51.26
N ILE A 446 -40.37 7.36 -50.56
CA ILE A 446 -38.99 6.85 -50.47
C ILE A 446 -38.43 6.42 -51.83
N GLU A 447 -39.26 5.85 -52.72
CA GLU A 447 -38.83 5.39 -54.04
C GLU A 447 -38.26 6.54 -54.88
N LYS A 448 -38.95 7.68 -54.92
CA LYS A 448 -38.48 8.87 -55.63
C LYS A 448 -37.23 9.49 -55.00
N ALA A 449 -37.08 9.39 -53.68
CA ALA A 449 -35.87 9.82 -53.00
C ALA A 449 -34.67 8.95 -53.42
N LEU A 450 -34.87 7.63 -53.53
CA LEU A 450 -33.85 6.68 -54.00
C LEU A 450 -33.49 6.88 -55.47
N GLU A 451 -34.48 7.16 -56.33
CA GLU A 451 -34.25 7.53 -57.73
C GLU A 451 -33.38 8.78 -57.85
N GLU A 452 -33.68 9.83 -57.07
CA GLU A 452 -32.93 11.09 -57.10
C GLU A 452 -31.47 10.90 -56.68
N ILE A 453 -31.21 10.22 -55.55
CA ILE A 453 -29.82 9.99 -55.11
C ILE A 453 -29.06 9.07 -56.09
N THR A 454 -29.77 8.19 -56.80
CA THR A 454 -29.17 7.33 -57.84
C THR A 454 -28.85 8.14 -59.10
N ALA A 455 -29.75 9.02 -59.52
CA ALA A 455 -29.58 9.87 -60.70
C ALA A 455 -28.50 10.93 -60.50
N LYS A 456 -28.36 11.45 -59.28
CA LYS A 456 -27.37 12.47 -58.90
C LYS A 456 -26.15 11.90 -58.16
N LYS A 457 -25.81 10.63 -58.40
CA LYS A 457 -24.59 10.03 -57.86
C LYS A 457 -23.34 10.68 -58.48
N GLY A 458 -22.35 10.98 -57.66
CA GLY A 458 -21.14 11.73 -58.06
C GLY A 458 -21.35 13.22 -57.86
#